data_AF-A0A2E6BK20-F1
#
_entry.id   AF-A0A2E6BK20-F1
#
_cell.length_a   1.000
_cell.length_b   1.000
_cell.length_c   1.000
_cell.angle_alpha   90.00
_cell.angle_beta   90.00
_cell.angle_gamma   90.00
#
_symmetry.space_group_name_H-M   'P 1'
#
loop_
_entity.id
_entity.type
_entity.pdbx_description
1 polymer ?
#
loop_
_entity_poly.entity_id
_entity_poly.type
_entity_poly.pdbx_seq_one_letter_code
_entity_poly.pdbx_strand_id
1 'polypeptide(L)'
;MKKADQNRSVPHERGDFVAPWILTTSAGEISPRRLALLEAIGDCGSISAAARKVGITYKAAWDAVDAMNNLADCPLVSAQHGGRGGGGAELTDEGRQLVRDLQQLRNLQQAFIESVTTGKDGEFDLDDSLRMLRRLTSKTSARNVLSGRIAGVTHGAVNAEVSIRLGGDDQLIAICTEESTRDLGLAVGREVQALINASWIILADADSTGRTSARNRLCGIVQRITPGAVNAEVVIRLDGGNTLAAIITSESLQAMELEEGKPICALIKASNIILSVQED
;
A
#
# COMPACT_ATOMS: atom_id res chain seq x y z
N MET A 1 -17.34 3.84 28.88
CA MET A 1 -16.80 2.59 28.29
C MET A 1 -16.19 2.89 26.93
N LYS A 2 -14.86 3.02 26.84
CA LYS A 2 -14.12 3.05 25.56
C LYS A 2 -13.24 1.81 25.53
N LYS A 3 -13.53 0.85 24.65
CA LYS A 3 -12.63 -0.27 24.34
C LYS A 3 -11.44 0.33 23.59
N ALA A 4 -10.29 0.36 24.24
CA ALA A 4 -9.05 0.81 23.64
C ALA A 4 -8.52 -0.31 22.72
N ASP A 5 -8.36 0.07 21.47
CA ASP A 5 -7.75 -0.68 20.38
C ASP A 5 -6.35 -1.15 20.78
N GLN A 6 -6.16 -2.46 20.93
CA GLN A 6 -4.89 -3.08 21.31
C GLN A 6 -4.34 -3.88 20.12
N ASN A 7 -4.07 -3.17 19.02
CA ASN A 7 -3.29 -3.69 17.91
C ASN A 7 -2.13 -2.73 17.64
N ARG A 8 -1.10 -2.76 18.50
CA ARG A 8 0.15 -2.03 18.22
C ARG A 8 1.03 -2.92 17.35
N SER A 9 0.91 -2.71 16.04
CA SER A 9 1.84 -3.18 15.03
C SER A 9 3.24 -2.63 15.30
N VAL A 10 4.23 -3.49 15.10
CA VAL A 10 5.64 -3.09 15.00
C VAL A 10 5.80 -2.20 13.76
N PRO A 11 6.64 -1.15 13.78
CA PRO A 11 6.86 -0.33 12.59
C PRO A 11 7.63 -1.16 11.56
N HIS A 12 6.96 -1.56 10.48
CA HIS A 12 7.60 -2.19 9.33
C HIS A 12 7.99 -1.09 8.34
N GLU A 13 9.26 -0.71 8.34
CA GLU A 13 9.84 0.15 7.31
C GLU A 13 10.03 -0.67 6.03
N ARG A 14 9.42 -0.21 4.94
CA ARG A 14 9.48 -0.72 3.56
C ARG A 14 8.73 -2.03 3.31
N GLY A 15 7.53 -1.92 2.74
CA GLY A 15 6.99 -2.88 1.76
C GLY A 15 6.94 -4.38 2.13
N ASP A 16 7.10 -4.75 3.40
CA ASP A 16 7.09 -6.15 3.84
C ASP A 16 5.69 -6.76 3.61
N PHE A 17 5.63 -7.84 2.85
CA PHE A 17 4.44 -8.69 2.82
C PHE A 17 4.37 -9.45 4.14
N VAL A 18 3.66 -8.88 5.12
CA VAL A 18 3.43 -9.52 6.41
C VAL A 18 2.09 -10.25 6.34
N ALA A 19 2.13 -11.59 6.26
CA ALA A 19 0.96 -12.43 6.45
C ALA A 19 0.94 -12.95 7.90
N PRO A 20 0.30 -12.28 8.88
CA PRO A 20 0.27 -12.81 10.24
C PRO A 20 -0.54 -14.10 10.27
N TRP A 21 0.08 -15.22 10.66
CA TRP A 21 -0.63 -16.47 10.87
C TRP A 21 -1.36 -16.40 12.21
N ILE A 22 -2.68 -16.50 12.16
CA ILE A 22 -3.49 -16.72 13.35
C ILE A 22 -3.52 -18.22 13.58
N LEU A 23 -2.90 -18.68 14.67
CA LEU A 23 -2.96 -20.08 15.08
C LEU A 23 -4.30 -20.32 15.78
N THR A 24 -5.24 -20.93 15.06
CA THR A 24 -6.50 -21.40 15.63
C THR A 24 -6.43 -22.91 15.81
N THR A 25 -6.66 -23.36 17.04
CA THR A 25 -6.86 -24.78 17.36
C THR A 25 -8.36 -25.07 17.46
N SER A 26 -8.75 -26.34 17.50
CA SER A 26 -10.13 -26.73 17.81
C SER A 26 -10.65 -26.20 19.15
N ALA A 27 -9.74 -25.79 20.05
CA ALA A 27 -10.05 -25.20 21.35
C ALA A 27 -10.06 -23.65 21.36
N GLY A 28 -9.73 -22.99 20.24
CA GLY A 28 -9.74 -21.53 20.10
C GLY A 28 -8.44 -20.94 19.56
N GLU A 29 -8.38 -19.60 19.55
CA GLU A 29 -7.26 -18.81 19.05
C GLU A 29 -6.12 -18.68 20.07
N ILE A 30 -4.89 -18.92 19.63
CA ILE A 30 -3.71 -18.72 20.45
C ILE A 30 -3.34 -17.23 20.42
N SER A 31 -3.40 -16.57 21.57
CA SER A 31 -3.12 -15.14 21.68
C SER A 31 -1.67 -14.81 21.27
N PRO A 32 -1.45 -14.00 20.21
CA PRO A 32 -0.11 -13.60 19.77
C PRO A 32 0.69 -12.91 20.87
N ARG A 33 -0.01 -12.20 21.76
CA ARG A 33 0.58 -11.44 22.86
C ARG A 33 1.11 -12.33 23.98
N ARG A 34 0.47 -13.48 24.22
CA ARG A 34 0.95 -14.48 25.19
C ARG A 34 2.20 -15.18 24.66
N LEU A 35 2.22 -15.50 23.37
CA LEU A 35 3.40 -16.07 22.71
C LEU A 35 4.59 -15.10 22.74
N ALA A 36 4.38 -13.83 22.39
CA ALA A 36 5.41 -12.80 22.46
C ALA A 36 5.95 -12.61 23.89
N LEU A 37 5.08 -12.76 24.91
CA LEU A 37 5.50 -12.71 26.32
C LEU A 37 6.37 -13.91 26.69
N LEU A 38 6.03 -15.12 26.25
CA LEU A 38 6.81 -16.33 26.51
C LEU A 38 8.21 -16.23 25.87
N GLU A 39 8.29 -15.80 24.61
CA GLU A 39 9.58 -15.53 23.93
C GLU A 39 10.41 -14.49 24.69
N ALA A 40 9.79 -13.37 25.08
CA ALA A 40 10.48 -12.30 25.80
C ALA A 40 10.97 -12.75 27.19
N ILE A 41 10.26 -13.65 27.88
CA ILE A 41 10.73 -14.23 29.15
C ILE A 41 11.98 -15.10 28.90
N GLY A 42 11.99 -15.91 27.85
CA GLY A 42 13.16 -16.69 27.45
C GLY A 42 14.39 -15.84 27.18
N ASP A 43 14.23 -14.71 26.50
CA ASP A 43 15.33 -13.79 26.20
C ASP A 43 15.85 -13.02 27.42
N CYS A 44 14.94 -12.61 28.32
CA CYS A 44 15.23 -11.60 29.34
C CYS A 44 15.46 -12.17 30.74
N GLY A 45 15.04 -13.42 31.00
CA GLY A 45 15.12 -14.07 32.32
C GLY A 45 14.27 -13.39 33.43
N SER A 46 13.34 -12.49 33.06
CA SER A 46 12.50 -11.77 34.01
C SER A 46 11.15 -11.38 33.39
N ILE A 47 10.06 -11.68 34.11
CA ILE A 47 8.70 -11.24 33.75
C ILE A 47 8.62 -9.71 33.65
N SER A 48 9.34 -8.99 34.51
CA SER A 48 9.33 -7.52 34.52
C SER A 48 9.99 -6.89 33.29
N ALA A 49 11.04 -7.53 32.76
CA ALA A 49 11.72 -7.10 31.55
C ALA A 49 10.92 -7.50 30.30
N ALA A 50 10.38 -8.72 30.29
CA ALA A 50 9.51 -9.21 29.23
C ALA A 50 8.23 -8.36 29.07
N ALA A 51 7.59 -7.98 30.18
CA ALA A 51 6.42 -7.10 30.18
C ALA A 51 6.70 -5.75 29.50
N ARG A 52 7.88 -5.16 29.78
CA ARG A 52 8.33 -3.91 29.13
C ARG A 52 8.59 -4.10 27.63
N LYS A 53 9.25 -5.20 27.24
CA LYS A 53 9.54 -5.53 25.84
C LYS A 53 8.26 -5.71 25.01
N VAL A 54 7.25 -6.37 25.57
CA VAL A 54 5.95 -6.64 24.92
C VAL A 54 4.95 -5.48 25.08
N GLY A 55 5.25 -4.48 25.91
CA GLY A 55 4.38 -3.33 26.14
C GLY A 55 3.08 -3.67 26.89
N ILE A 56 3.18 -4.51 27.92
CA ILE A 56 2.08 -4.83 28.86
C ILE A 56 2.44 -4.42 30.29
N THR A 57 1.43 -4.25 31.14
CA THR A 57 1.66 -3.99 32.56
C THR A 57 2.26 -5.23 33.22
N TYR A 58 3.09 -5.04 34.25
CA TYR A 58 3.67 -6.15 35.01
C TYR A 58 2.60 -7.11 35.56
N LYS A 59 1.48 -6.57 36.05
CA LYS A 59 0.34 -7.37 36.49
C LYS A 59 -0.26 -8.20 35.34
N ALA A 60 -0.48 -7.61 34.17
CA ALA A 60 -1.00 -8.34 33.02
C ALA A 60 -0.03 -9.42 32.51
N ALA A 61 1.28 -9.21 32.65
CA ALA A 61 2.27 -10.23 32.35
C ALA A 61 2.18 -11.43 33.31
N TRP A 62 2.03 -11.17 34.60
CA TRP A 62 1.78 -12.21 35.61
C TRP A 62 0.49 -12.97 35.34
N ASP A 63 -0.63 -12.26 35.16
CA ASP A 63 -1.93 -12.88 34.87
C ASP A 63 -1.85 -13.76 33.60
N ALA A 64 -1.07 -13.34 32.60
CA ALA A 64 -0.86 -14.11 31.38
C ALA A 64 0.02 -15.35 31.60
N VAL A 65 1.08 -15.26 32.41
CA VAL A 65 1.94 -16.40 32.77
C VAL A 65 1.16 -17.44 33.57
N ASP A 66 0.39 -17.00 34.56
CA ASP A 66 -0.45 -17.90 35.37
C ASP A 66 -1.49 -18.60 34.50
N ALA A 67 -2.16 -17.86 33.61
CA ALA A 67 -3.09 -18.45 32.66
C ALA A 67 -2.41 -19.49 31.75
N MET A 68 -1.20 -19.22 31.27
CA MET A 68 -0.46 -20.16 30.41
C MET A 68 -0.03 -21.42 31.17
N ASN A 69 0.50 -21.28 32.39
CA ASN A 69 0.90 -22.41 33.22
C ASN A 69 -0.29 -23.29 33.63
N ASN A 70 -1.45 -22.70 33.90
CA ASN A 70 -2.66 -23.45 34.26
C ASN A 70 -3.29 -24.19 33.08
N LEU A 71 -3.04 -23.73 31.85
CA LEU A 71 -3.56 -24.34 30.63
C LEU A 71 -2.64 -25.43 30.07
N ALA A 72 -1.37 -25.45 30.48
CA ALA A 72 -0.39 -26.43 30.02
C ALA A 72 -0.32 -27.62 30.98
N ASP A 73 -0.08 -28.82 30.44
CA ASP A 73 0.08 -30.04 31.25
C ASP A 73 1.28 -29.95 32.20
N CYS A 74 2.32 -29.23 31.77
CA CYS A 74 3.47 -28.84 32.57
C CYS A 74 3.59 -27.30 32.58
N PRO A 75 4.02 -26.68 33.70
CA PRO A 75 4.29 -25.24 33.72
C PRO A 75 5.27 -24.86 32.60
N LEU A 76 4.99 -23.76 31.89
CA LEU A 76 5.83 -23.23 30.81
C LEU A 76 6.87 -22.23 31.33
N VAL A 77 6.58 -21.57 32.46
CA VAL A 77 7.46 -20.60 33.12
C VAL A 77 7.64 -20.97 34.59
N SER A 78 8.89 -21.08 35.01
CA SER A 78 9.29 -21.17 36.41
C SER A 78 9.63 -19.78 36.93
N ALA A 79 8.82 -19.26 37.86
CA ALA A 79 9.05 -17.97 38.48
C ALA A 79 9.58 -18.13 39.90
N GLN A 80 10.73 -17.51 40.21
CA GLN A 80 11.19 -17.36 41.59
C GLN A 80 10.57 -16.12 42.21
N HIS A 81 9.85 -16.28 43.32
CA HIS A 81 9.32 -15.15 44.08
C HIS A 81 10.47 -14.30 44.63
N GLY A 82 10.51 -13.03 44.21
CA GLY A 82 11.62 -12.13 44.48
C GLY A 82 11.71 -11.64 45.92
N GLY A 83 12.85 -11.89 46.56
CA GLY A 83 13.36 -11.11 47.70
C GLY A 83 14.19 -9.90 47.25
N ARG A 84 14.96 -9.29 48.17
CA ARG A 84 15.73 -8.04 48.00
C ARG A 84 16.72 -7.98 46.82
N GLY A 85 16.94 -9.09 46.09
CA GLY A 85 17.80 -9.20 44.91
C GLY A 85 17.08 -9.42 43.57
N GLY A 86 15.74 -9.39 43.54
CA GLY A 86 14.93 -9.57 42.32
C GLY A 86 14.61 -11.05 42.03
N GLY A 87 13.33 -11.32 41.77
CA GLY A 87 12.87 -12.65 41.36
C GLY A 87 13.12 -12.88 39.87
N GLY A 88 13.80 -13.98 39.55
CA GLY A 88 14.00 -14.43 38.17
C GLY A 88 12.76 -15.14 37.63
N ALA A 89 12.62 -15.17 36.31
CA ALA A 89 11.65 -16.03 35.64
C ALA A 89 12.31 -16.69 34.44
N GLU A 90 12.29 -18.00 34.42
CA GLU A 90 12.91 -18.80 33.37
C GLU A 90 11.87 -19.71 32.73
N LEU A 91 12.06 -19.98 31.44
CA LEU A 91 11.27 -21.01 30.77
C LEU A 91 11.62 -22.38 31.35
N THR A 92 10.61 -23.25 31.47
CA THR A 92 10.83 -24.68 31.71
C THR A 92 11.33 -25.35 30.43
N ASP A 93 11.63 -26.66 30.49
CA ASP A 93 11.98 -27.41 29.28
C ASP A 93 10.85 -27.41 28.26
N GLU A 94 9.60 -27.54 28.74
CA GLU A 94 8.39 -27.44 27.93
C GLU A 94 8.20 -26.04 27.35
N GLY A 95 8.41 -25.00 28.16
CA GLY A 95 8.38 -23.61 27.67
C GLY A 95 9.42 -23.34 26.58
N ARG A 96 10.64 -23.88 26.75
CA ARG A 96 11.71 -23.81 25.73
C ARG A 96 11.38 -24.59 24.47
N GLN A 97 10.73 -25.74 24.58
CA GLN A 97 10.31 -26.52 23.42
C GLN A 97 9.25 -25.78 22.61
N LEU A 98 8.22 -25.25 23.28
CA LEU A 98 7.17 -24.48 22.63
C LEU A 98 7.71 -23.24 21.90
N VAL A 99 8.62 -22.49 22.52
CA VAL A 99 9.28 -21.35 21.86
C VAL A 99 10.08 -21.78 20.63
N ARG A 100 10.79 -22.92 20.69
CA ARG A 100 11.53 -23.46 19.54
C ARG A 100 10.59 -23.84 18.39
N ASP A 101 9.48 -24.50 18.68
CA ASP A 101 8.50 -24.91 17.67
C ASP A 101 7.86 -23.68 16.99
N LEU A 102 7.55 -22.63 17.77
CA LEU A 102 7.04 -21.36 17.24
C LEU A 102 8.06 -20.63 16.35
N GLN A 103 9.33 -20.64 16.74
CA GLN A 103 10.41 -20.08 15.92
C GLN A 103 10.58 -20.85 14.61
N GLN A 104 10.48 -22.19 14.64
CA GLN A 104 10.51 -23.00 13.42
C GLN A 104 9.36 -22.67 12.47
N LEU A 105 8.14 -22.54 12.99
CA LEU A 105 6.98 -22.12 12.19
C LEU A 105 7.17 -20.73 11.57
N ARG A 106 7.73 -19.77 12.33
CA ARG A 106 8.02 -18.42 11.83
C ARG A 106 9.09 -18.43 10.72
N ASN A 107 10.11 -19.28 10.85
CA ASN A 107 11.15 -19.43 9.83
C ASN A 107 10.59 -20.04 8.54
N LEU A 108 9.72 -21.05 8.64
CA LEU A 108 9.03 -21.64 7.48
C LEU A 108 8.14 -20.61 6.78
N GLN A 109 7.41 -19.81 7.56
CA GLN A 109 6.60 -18.72 7.02
C GLN A 109 7.45 -17.68 6.28
N GLN A 110 8.57 -17.26 6.88
CA GLN A 110 9.45 -16.27 6.27
C GLN A 110 10.06 -16.81 4.97
N ALA A 111 10.54 -18.06 4.97
CA ALA A 111 11.07 -18.70 3.77
C ALA A 111 10.01 -18.82 2.65
N PHE A 112 8.75 -19.10 3.00
CA PHE A 112 7.65 -19.11 2.04
C PHE A 112 7.34 -17.71 1.48
N ILE A 113 7.34 -16.68 2.32
CA ILE A 113 7.11 -15.31 1.86
C ILE A 113 8.25 -14.87 0.94
N GLU A 114 9.50 -15.13 1.31
CA GLU A 114 10.69 -14.83 0.51
C GLU A 114 10.68 -15.55 -0.84
N SER A 115 10.19 -16.81 -0.90
CA SER A 115 10.10 -17.54 -2.16
C SER A 115 8.99 -17.03 -3.09
N VAL A 116 7.93 -16.43 -2.53
CA VAL A 116 6.84 -15.81 -3.30
C VAL A 116 7.20 -14.40 -3.77
N THR A 117 8.00 -13.65 -3.00
CA THR A 117 8.38 -12.27 -3.34
C THR A 117 9.64 -12.19 -4.21
N THR A 118 10.55 -13.14 -4.08
CA THR A 118 11.81 -13.16 -4.85
C THR A 118 11.60 -14.00 -6.11
N GLY A 119 10.93 -13.42 -7.10
CA GLY A 119 10.57 -14.04 -8.39
C GLY A 119 11.76 -14.49 -9.25
N LYS A 120 12.50 -15.50 -8.80
CA LYS A 120 13.44 -16.28 -9.61
C LYS A 120 13.13 -17.74 -9.37
N ASP A 121 12.43 -18.34 -10.34
CA ASP A 121 12.23 -19.78 -10.52
C ASP A 121 11.16 -20.47 -9.64
N GLY A 122 10.14 -19.74 -9.14
CA GLY A 122 9.05 -20.30 -8.31
C GLY A 122 7.78 -20.70 -9.07
N GLU A 123 7.10 -21.75 -8.59
CA GLU A 123 5.82 -22.30 -9.07
C GLU A 123 4.62 -21.32 -8.97
N PHE A 124 4.83 -20.16 -8.34
CA PHE A 124 3.83 -19.11 -8.13
C PHE A 124 4.35 -17.75 -8.61
N ASP A 125 3.88 -17.30 -9.78
CA ASP A 125 4.12 -15.94 -10.29
C ASP A 125 3.07 -14.98 -9.73
N LEU A 126 3.33 -14.45 -8.53
CA LEU A 126 2.48 -13.45 -7.88
C LEU A 126 2.98 -12.01 -8.07
N ASP A 127 4.10 -11.80 -8.78
CA ASP A 127 4.73 -10.48 -8.89
C ASP A 127 3.76 -9.46 -9.52
N ASP A 128 3.08 -9.84 -10.60
CA ASP A 128 2.07 -8.99 -11.24
C ASP A 128 0.91 -8.62 -10.30
N SER A 129 0.44 -9.57 -9.49
CA SER A 129 -0.63 -9.34 -8.53
C SER A 129 -0.15 -8.46 -7.36
N LEU A 130 1.07 -8.67 -6.86
CA LEU A 130 1.66 -7.87 -5.79
C LEU A 130 1.93 -6.44 -6.24
N ARG A 131 2.41 -6.23 -7.48
CA ARG A 131 2.51 -4.91 -8.10
C ARG A 131 1.14 -4.24 -8.20
N MET A 132 0.10 -4.98 -8.61
CA MET A 132 -1.27 -4.45 -8.66
C MET A 132 -1.78 -4.06 -7.26
N LEU A 133 -1.55 -4.89 -6.23
CA LEU A 133 -1.92 -4.58 -4.85
C LEU A 133 -1.17 -3.35 -4.32
N ARG A 134 0.13 -3.21 -4.61
CA ARG A 134 0.90 -2.00 -4.28
C ARG A 134 0.28 -0.75 -4.90
N ARG A 135 -0.15 -0.81 -6.18
CA ARG A 135 -0.84 0.31 -6.87
C ARG A 135 -2.14 0.73 -6.17
N LEU A 136 -2.89 -0.19 -5.56
CA LEU A 136 -4.11 0.13 -4.82
C LEU A 136 -3.88 0.90 -3.52
N THR A 137 -2.66 0.90 -2.99
CA THR A 137 -2.32 1.51 -1.70
C THR A 137 -1.74 2.92 -1.79
N SER A 138 -1.41 3.40 -2.99
CA SER A 138 -0.85 4.75 -3.20
C SER A 138 -1.83 5.84 -2.76
N LYS A 139 -1.35 6.80 -1.96
CA LYS A 139 -2.14 7.95 -1.49
C LYS A 139 -1.58 9.23 -2.12
N THR A 140 -2.35 9.83 -3.03
CA THR A 140 -2.00 11.10 -3.69
C THR A 140 -3.21 12.04 -3.69
N SER A 141 -2.96 13.35 -3.70
CA SER A 141 -4.04 14.34 -3.90
C SER A 141 -4.53 14.39 -5.35
N ALA A 142 -3.70 13.94 -6.30
CA ALA A 142 -4.12 13.70 -7.67
C ALA A 142 -5.20 12.63 -7.71
N ARG A 143 -6.35 12.97 -8.32
CA ARG A 143 -7.49 12.06 -8.47
C ARG A 143 -7.32 11.08 -9.63
N ASN A 144 -6.40 11.39 -10.53
CA ASN A 144 -6.07 10.57 -11.69
C ASN A 144 -4.64 10.07 -11.53
N VAL A 145 -4.51 8.76 -11.40
CA VAL A 145 -3.22 8.08 -11.41
C VAL A 145 -3.30 7.02 -12.50
N LEU A 146 -2.69 7.29 -13.64
CA LEU A 146 -2.73 6.42 -14.81
C LEU A 146 -1.39 5.69 -14.93
N SER A 147 -1.43 4.36 -14.92
CA SER A 147 -0.23 3.55 -15.12
C SER A 147 0.05 3.41 -16.61
N GLY A 148 1.33 3.49 -16.98
CA GLY A 148 1.75 3.34 -18.36
C GLY A 148 3.22 3.00 -18.49
N ARG A 149 3.63 2.73 -19.74
CA ARG A 149 5.02 2.41 -20.08
C ARG A 149 5.58 3.49 -20.97
N ILE A 150 6.79 3.95 -20.69
CA ILE A 150 7.46 4.97 -21.52
C ILE A 150 7.69 4.39 -22.91
N ALA A 151 7.13 5.03 -23.92
CA ALA A 151 7.32 4.70 -25.33
C ALA A 151 8.49 5.49 -25.95
N GLY A 152 8.80 6.67 -25.42
CA GLY A 152 9.84 7.55 -25.94
C GLY A 152 10.20 8.66 -24.96
N VAL A 153 11.45 9.12 -25.03
CA VAL A 153 11.93 10.30 -24.32
C VAL A 153 12.67 11.17 -25.33
N THR A 154 12.16 12.38 -25.56
CA THR A 154 12.80 13.37 -26.42
C THR A 154 13.48 14.40 -25.54
N HIS A 155 14.80 14.34 -25.47
CA HIS A 155 15.60 15.23 -24.64
C HIS A 155 15.73 16.63 -25.25
N GLY A 156 15.69 17.64 -24.38
CA GLY A 156 15.91 19.03 -24.73
C GLY A 156 17.01 19.66 -23.87
N ALA A 157 17.23 20.97 -24.02
CA ALA A 157 18.27 21.66 -23.25
C ALA A 157 17.91 21.85 -21.76
N VAL A 158 16.61 21.90 -21.45
CA VAL A 158 16.09 22.15 -20.08
C VAL A 158 15.04 21.11 -19.69
N ASN A 159 14.17 20.75 -20.63
CA ASN A 159 13.08 19.81 -20.42
C ASN A 159 13.15 18.66 -21.43
N ALA A 160 12.60 17.52 -21.04
CA ALA A 160 12.34 16.38 -21.90
C ALA A 160 10.82 16.22 -22.13
N GLU A 161 10.44 15.83 -23.35
CA GLU A 161 9.09 15.34 -23.67
C GLU A 161 9.08 13.82 -23.52
N VAL A 162 8.23 13.29 -22.64
CA VAL A 162 8.12 11.86 -22.35
C VAL A 162 6.78 11.36 -22.90
N SER A 163 6.84 10.41 -23.83
CA SER A 163 5.63 9.74 -24.35
C SER A 163 5.39 8.42 -23.61
N ILE A 164 4.15 8.20 -23.23
CA ILE A 164 3.72 7.12 -22.35
C ILE A 164 2.54 6.42 -23.01
N ARG A 165 2.65 5.10 -23.17
CA ARG A 165 1.53 4.25 -23.58
C ARG A 165 0.76 3.83 -22.33
N LEU A 166 -0.51 4.17 -22.26
CA LEU A 166 -1.41 3.75 -21.20
C LEU A 166 -2.00 2.37 -21.51
N GLY A 167 -2.82 1.83 -20.61
CA GLY A 167 -3.65 0.66 -20.91
C GLY A 167 -4.62 0.94 -22.06
N GLY A 168 -4.80 -0.04 -22.95
CA GLY A 168 -5.49 0.14 -24.23
C GLY A 168 -4.58 0.79 -25.28
N ASP A 169 -5.17 1.63 -26.15
CA ASP A 169 -4.46 2.34 -27.23
C ASP A 169 -4.15 3.81 -26.89
N ASP A 170 -4.53 4.27 -25.68
CA ASP A 170 -4.35 5.65 -25.26
C ASP A 170 -2.86 6.03 -25.09
N GLN A 171 -2.53 7.25 -25.49
CA GLN A 171 -1.19 7.83 -25.33
C GLN A 171 -1.22 9.12 -24.53
N LEU A 172 -0.18 9.31 -23.74
CA LEU A 172 0.01 10.49 -22.91
C LEU A 172 1.40 11.07 -23.12
N ILE A 173 1.49 12.38 -23.24
CA ILE A 173 2.70 13.17 -23.36
C ILE A 173 2.85 14.02 -22.11
N ALA A 174 3.94 13.83 -21.39
CA ALA A 174 4.34 14.63 -20.24
C ALA A 174 5.60 15.45 -20.56
N ILE A 175 5.75 16.60 -19.91
CA ILE A 175 6.99 17.38 -19.94
C ILE A 175 7.62 17.34 -18.55
N CYS A 176 8.87 16.92 -18.47
CA CYS A 176 9.66 16.89 -17.24
C CYS A 176 10.94 17.68 -17.44
N THR A 177 11.59 18.09 -16.35
CA THR A 177 12.95 18.64 -16.45
C THR A 177 13.94 17.53 -16.83
N GLU A 178 15.04 17.87 -17.48
CA GLU A 178 16.12 16.91 -17.75
C GLU A 178 16.68 16.30 -16.46
N GLU A 179 16.74 17.10 -15.38
CA GLU A 179 17.13 16.63 -14.06
C GLU A 179 16.20 15.52 -13.55
N SER A 180 14.88 15.75 -13.52
CA SER A 180 13.93 14.73 -13.10
C SER A 180 13.94 13.49 -14.00
N THR A 181 14.21 13.65 -15.29
CA THR A 181 14.32 12.54 -16.23
C THR A 181 15.49 11.63 -15.87
N ARG A 182 16.63 12.21 -15.49
CA ARG A 182 17.81 11.46 -15.03
C ARG A 182 17.59 10.85 -13.65
N ASP A 183 17.09 11.62 -12.69
CA ASP A 183 16.92 11.19 -11.30
C ASP A 183 15.92 10.03 -11.18
N LEU A 184 14.82 10.11 -11.93
CA LEU A 184 13.81 9.04 -11.99
C LEU A 184 14.19 7.92 -12.97
N GLY A 185 15.34 8.05 -13.66
CA GLY A 185 15.83 7.11 -14.67
C GLY A 185 14.78 6.79 -15.75
N LEU A 186 14.10 7.81 -16.26
CA LEU A 186 13.06 7.67 -17.26
C LEU A 186 13.67 7.21 -18.59
N ALA A 187 13.35 5.99 -19.01
CA ALA A 187 13.84 5.37 -20.24
C ALA A 187 12.73 4.56 -20.91
N VAL A 188 12.85 4.35 -22.22
CA VAL A 188 11.90 3.54 -22.99
C VAL A 188 11.75 2.16 -22.36
N GLY A 189 10.51 1.72 -22.17
CA GLY A 189 10.18 0.45 -21.52
C GLY A 189 10.06 0.52 -20.00
N ARG A 190 10.43 1.62 -19.35
CA ARG A 190 10.20 1.80 -17.91
C ARG A 190 8.71 2.02 -17.62
N GLU A 191 8.23 1.40 -16.54
CA GLU A 191 6.89 1.68 -16.03
C GLU A 191 6.86 2.98 -15.23
N VAL A 192 5.82 3.77 -15.43
CA VAL A 192 5.59 5.04 -14.75
C VAL A 192 4.12 5.17 -14.37
N GLN A 193 3.86 5.99 -13.35
CA GLN A 193 2.53 6.51 -13.06
C GLN A 193 2.48 7.98 -13.47
N ALA A 194 1.44 8.34 -14.21
CA ALA A 194 1.11 9.72 -14.56
C ALA A 194 0.03 10.23 -13.61
N LEU A 195 0.40 11.21 -12.78
CA LEU A 195 -0.48 11.85 -11.83
C LEU A 195 -1.02 13.15 -12.43
N ILE A 196 -2.34 13.27 -12.46
CA ILE A 196 -3.03 14.43 -13.03
C ILE A 196 -4.07 14.93 -12.03
N ASN A 197 -3.94 16.20 -11.63
CA ASN A 197 -4.95 16.83 -10.80
C ASN A 197 -6.24 17.04 -11.62
N ALA A 198 -7.40 16.75 -11.03
CA ALA A 198 -8.68 16.86 -11.71
C ALA A 198 -9.00 18.30 -12.16
N SER A 199 -8.47 19.31 -11.47
CA SER A 199 -8.64 20.73 -11.83
C SER A 199 -7.72 21.20 -12.98
N TRP A 200 -6.80 20.35 -13.45
CA TRP A 200 -5.95 20.65 -14.60
C TRP A 200 -6.51 20.16 -15.93
N ILE A 201 -7.63 19.43 -15.89
CA ILE A 201 -8.28 18.84 -17.05
C ILE A 201 -9.34 19.83 -17.56
N ILE A 202 -9.25 20.15 -18.84
CA ILE A 202 -10.28 20.92 -19.54
C ILE A 202 -11.14 19.94 -20.33
N LEU A 203 -12.46 20.07 -20.25
CA LEU A 203 -13.36 19.27 -21.07
C LEU A 203 -13.67 20.01 -22.38
N ALA A 204 -13.75 19.25 -23.46
CA ALA A 204 -14.14 19.73 -24.78
C ALA A 204 -15.02 18.69 -25.47
N ASP A 205 -15.96 19.15 -26.29
CA ASP A 205 -16.83 18.27 -27.06
C ASP A 205 -16.01 17.28 -27.92
N ALA A 206 -16.54 16.07 -28.09
CA ALA A 206 -15.87 15.03 -28.88
C ALA A 206 -15.63 15.46 -30.33
N ASP A 207 -16.52 16.28 -30.88
CA ASP A 207 -16.44 16.78 -32.26
C ASP A 207 -15.67 18.10 -32.37
N SER A 208 -15.14 18.63 -31.26
CA SER A 208 -14.40 19.90 -31.29
C SER A 208 -13.13 19.74 -32.14
N THR A 209 -13.07 20.42 -33.28
CA THR A 209 -11.90 20.42 -34.19
C THR A 209 -10.87 21.51 -33.88
N GLY A 210 -11.08 22.26 -32.80
CA GLY A 210 -10.22 23.37 -32.39
C GLY A 210 -8.78 22.92 -32.14
N ARG A 211 -7.82 23.60 -32.77
CA ARG A 211 -6.40 23.42 -32.45
C ARG A 211 -6.15 24.02 -31.07
N THR A 212 -5.66 23.19 -30.15
CA THR A 212 -5.25 23.65 -28.81
C THR A 212 -3.77 23.40 -28.59
N SER A 213 -3.18 24.08 -27.61
CA SER A 213 -1.81 23.81 -27.17
C SER A 213 -1.72 22.62 -26.19
N ALA A 214 -2.85 22.06 -25.77
CA ALA A 214 -2.85 20.85 -24.98
C ALA A 214 -2.39 19.68 -25.86
N ARG A 215 -1.34 18.99 -25.41
CA ARG A 215 -0.72 17.88 -26.15
C ARG A 215 -1.48 16.57 -25.97
N ASN A 216 -2.29 16.49 -24.92
CA ASN A 216 -3.07 15.31 -24.58
C ASN A 216 -4.54 15.58 -24.86
N ARG A 217 -5.15 14.70 -25.64
CA ARG A 217 -6.59 14.63 -25.87
C ARG A 217 -7.03 13.20 -25.64
N LEU A 218 -7.66 12.94 -24.51
CA LEU A 218 -8.16 11.61 -24.15
C LEU A 218 -9.67 11.63 -24.27
N CYS A 219 -10.23 10.83 -25.17
CA CYS A 219 -11.66 10.82 -25.46
C CYS A 219 -12.34 9.61 -24.83
N GLY A 220 -13.65 9.76 -24.65
CA GLY A 220 -14.48 8.71 -24.09
C GLY A 220 -15.90 9.20 -23.85
N ILE A 221 -16.54 8.60 -22.87
CA ILE A 221 -17.95 8.85 -22.56
C ILE A 221 -18.09 9.30 -21.11
N VAL A 222 -18.90 10.33 -20.87
CA VAL A 222 -19.26 10.73 -19.51
C VAL A 222 -19.95 9.56 -18.82
N GLN A 223 -19.33 9.04 -17.77
CA GLN A 223 -19.83 7.91 -17.00
C GLN A 223 -20.66 8.34 -15.80
N ARG A 224 -20.24 9.43 -15.14
CA ARG A 224 -20.91 9.95 -13.93
C ARG A 224 -20.66 11.44 -13.79
N ILE A 225 -21.67 12.16 -13.31
CA ILE A 225 -21.56 13.58 -12.93
C ILE A 225 -21.98 13.76 -11.47
N THR A 226 -21.12 14.37 -10.66
CA THR A 226 -21.42 14.78 -9.28
C THR A 226 -21.48 16.31 -9.22
N PRO A 227 -22.67 16.92 -9.32
CA PRO A 227 -22.80 18.38 -9.25
C PRO A 227 -22.57 18.89 -7.83
N GLY A 228 -21.98 20.07 -7.71
CA GLY A 228 -21.81 20.82 -6.47
C GLY A 228 -22.23 22.27 -6.62
N ALA A 229 -22.14 23.04 -5.53
CA ALA A 229 -22.61 24.43 -5.50
C ALA A 229 -21.84 25.36 -6.44
N VAL A 230 -20.54 25.12 -6.61
CA VAL A 230 -19.64 25.96 -7.45
C VAL A 230 -18.99 25.15 -8.56
N ASN A 231 -18.66 23.88 -8.27
CA ASN A 231 -17.97 22.98 -9.18
C ASN A 231 -18.76 21.68 -9.32
N ALA A 232 -18.48 20.96 -10.40
CA ALA A 232 -18.94 19.60 -10.63
C ALA A 232 -17.75 18.67 -10.87
N GLU A 233 -17.83 17.45 -10.34
CA GLU A 233 -16.94 16.35 -10.72
C GLU A 233 -17.56 15.60 -11.90
N VAL A 234 -16.82 15.48 -12.99
CA VAL A 234 -17.21 14.70 -14.17
C VAL A 234 -16.24 13.54 -14.30
N VAL A 235 -16.76 12.31 -14.27
CA VAL A 235 -15.99 11.09 -14.47
C VAL A 235 -16.24 10.60 -15.89
N ILE A 236 -15.16 10.39 -16.64
CA ILE A 236 -15.15 9.97 -18.03
C ILE A 236 -14.58 8.55 -18.09
N ARG A 237 -15.28 7.64 -18.76
CA ARG A 237 -14.72 6.36 -19.16
C ARG A 237 -14.02 6.57 -20.50
N LEU A 238 -12.70 6.46 -20.51
CA LEU A 238 -11.86 6.58 -21.70
C LEU A 238 -12.02 5.33 -22.58
N ASP A 239 -11.71 5.48 -23.86
CA ASP A 239 -11.79 4.38 -24.84
C ASP A 239 -10.84 3.23 -24.50
N GLY A 240 -9.67 3.52 -23.89
CA GLY A 240 -8.74 2.53 -23.37
C GLY A 240 -9.21 1.78 -22.11
N GLY A 241 -10.42 2.03 -21.62
CA GLY A 241 -11.04 1.37 -20.47
C GLY A 241 -10.75 2.01 -19.10
N ASN A 242 -9.77 2.92 -19.03
CA ASN A 242 -9.48 3.70 -17.83
C ASN A 242 -10.57 4.74 -17.55
N THR A 243 -10.64 5.22 -16.31
CA THR A 243 -11.51 6.35 -15.94
C THR A 243 -10.70 7.60 -15.61
N LEU A 244 -11.21 8.76 -15.96
CA LEU A 244 -10.62 10.06 -15.68
C LEU A 244 -11.64 10.98 -15.00
N ALA A 245 -11.27 11.56 -13.86
CA ALA A 245 -12.07 12.53 -13.14
C ALA A 245 -11.56 13.96 -13.40
N ALA A 246 -12.47 14.83 -13.85
CA ALA A 246 -12.25 16.25 -14.05
C ALA A 246 -13.11 17.06 -13.07
N ILE A 247 -12.58 18.19 -12.59
CA ILE A 247 -13.35 19.18 -11.82
C ILE A 247 -13.52 20.41 -12.69
N ILE A 248 -14.77 20.71 -13.04
CA ILE A 248 -15.17 21.90 -13.82
C ILE A 248 -16.11 22.78 -13.01
N THR A 249 -16.35 24.01 -13.44
CA THR A 249 -17.37 24.85 -12.80
C THR A 249 -18.78 24.33 -13.12
N SER A 250 -19.73 24.58 -12.22
CA SER A 250 -21.13 24.22 -12.46
C SER A 250 -21.73 24.99 -13.66
N GLU A 251 -21.19 26.18 -13.96
CA GLU A 251 -21.53 26.95 -15.16
C GLU A 251 -21.04 26.24 -16.43
N SER A 252 -19.80 25.75 -16.47
CA SER A 252 -19.29 24.98 -17.61
C SER A 252 -20.07 23.68 -17.82
N LEU A 253 -20.47 23.00 -16.74
CA LEU A 253 -21.32 21.81 -16.82
C LEU A 253 -22.63 22.10 -17.58
N GLN A 254 -23.30 23.21 -17.24
CA GLN A 254 -24.54 23.64 -17.87
C GLN A 254 -24.33 24.13 -19.30
N ALA A 255 -23.34 24.99 -19.52
CA ALA A 255 -23.03 25.58 -20.83
C ALA A 255 -22.61 24.53 -21.87
N MET A 256 -21.94 23.46 -21.43
CA MET A 256 -21.57 22.33 -22.28
C MET A 256 -22.67 21.27 -22.37
N GLU A 257 -23.82 21.45 -21.70
CA GLU A 257 -24.93 20.50 -21.67
C GLU A 257 -24.43 19.06 -21.42
N LEU A 258 -23.60 18.89 -20.39
CA LEU A 258 -23.00 17.60 -20.07
C LEU A 258 -23.99 16.72 -19.33
N GLU A 259 -24.16 15.51 -19.85
CA GLU A 259 -24.99 14.45 -19.26
C GLU A 259 -24.28 13.10 -19.36
N GLU A 260 -24.70 12.14 -18.53
CA GLU A 260 -24.18 10.78 -18.59
C GLU A 260 -24.47 10.15 -19.95
N GLY A 261 -23.47 9.47 -20.53
CA GLY A 261 -23.55 8.91 -21.88
C GLY A 261 -23.07 9.84 -22.99
N LYS A 262 -22.86 11.13 -22.72
CA LYS A 262 -22.37 12.07 -23.73
C LYS A 262 -20.89 11.80 -24.07
N PRO A 263 -20.52 11.74 -25.37
CA PRO A 263 -19.13 11.70 -25.81
C PRO A 263 -18.40 13.00 -25.44
N ILE A 264 -17.19 12.89 -24.89
CA ILE A 264 -16.40 14.03 -24.45
C ILE A 264 -14.90 13.74 -24.54
N CYS A 265 -14.08 14.77 -24.65
CA CYS A 265 -12.64 14.65 -24.57
C CYS A 265 -12.06 15.52 -23.46
N ALA A 266 -11.08 14.96 -22.75
CA ALA A 266 -10.26 15.63 -21.76
C ALA A 266 -8.98 16.16 -22.40
N LEU A 267 -8.77 17.46 -22.30
CA LEU A 267 -7.58 18.17 -22.76
C LEU A 267 -6.66 18.45 -21.58
N ILE A 268 -5.40 18.05 -21.70
CA ILE A 268 -4.41 18.15 -20.62
C ILE A 268 -3.10 18.69 -21.19
N LYS A 269 -2.56 19.76 -20.58
CA LYS A 269 -1.21 20.21 -20.93
C LYS A 269 -0.18 19.20 -20.46
N ALA A 270 0.82 18.91 -21.29
CA ALA A 270 1.89 18.00 -20.95
C ALA A 270 2.68 18.44 -19.69
N SER A 271 2.75 19.74 -19.43
CA SER A 271 3.36 20.32 -18.21
C SER A 271 2.53 20.10 -16.93
N ASN A 272 1.28 19.65 -17.04
CA ASN A 272 0.37 19.42 -15.92
C ASN A 272 0.24 17.92 -15.62
N ILE A 273 1.29 17.17 -15.92
CA ILE A 273 1.36 15.72 -15.67
C ILE A 273 2.64 15.48 -14.89
N ILE A 274 2.48 14.96 -13.68
CA ILE A 274 3.62 14.61 -12.83
C ILE A 274 3.89 13.13 -13.02
N LEU A 275 5.13 12.76 -13.27
CA LEU A 275 5.54 11.37 -13.37
C LEU A 275 6.12 10.90 -12.04
N SER A 276 5.74 9.69 -11.64
CA SER A 276 6.42 8.96 -10.58
C SER A 276 6.81 7.57 -11.07
N VAL A 277 7.90 7.07 -10.51
CA VAL A 277 8.32 5.67 -10.63
C VAL A 277 8.15 5.03 -9.25
N GLN A 278 7.78 3.76 -9.21
CA GLN A 278 7.89 3.01 -7.95
C GLN A 278 9.36 2.60 -7.78
N GLU A 279 9.89 2.71 -6.57
CA GLU A 279 11.16 2.07 -6.21
C GLU A 279 10.93 0.57 -6.16
N ASP A 280 11.87 -0.18 -6.76
CA ASP A 280 11.89 -1.65 -6.73
C ASP A 280 12.08 -2.17 -5.28
#